data_AF-A0AAP0W5R2-F1
#
_entry.id   AF-A0AAP0W5R2-F1
#
_cell.length_a   1.000
_cell.length_b   1.000
_cell.length_c   1.000
_cell.angle_alpha   90.00
_cell.angle_beta   90.00
_cell.angle_gamma   90.00
#
_symmetry.space_group_name_H-M   'P 1'
#
loop_
_entity.id
_entity.type
_entity.pdbx_description
1 polymer ?
#
loop_
_entity_poly.entity_id
_entity_poly.type
_entity_poly.pdbx_seq_one_letter_code
_entity_poly.pdbx_strand_id
1 'polypeptide(L)'
;AMLAALRQCNPPRSDVLYSMAYQLGVDGLAAFKNTLLMIANGNFSGAAEAMLASLWARQTPKRAQRQAEMMRSGTYASYQEVL
;
A
#
# COMPACT_ATOMS: atom_id res chain seq x y z
N ALA A 1 1.02 -14.79 0.08
CA ALA A 1 1.52 -13.42 0.35
C ALA A 1 0.38 -12.47 0.73
N MET A 2 -0.63 -12.28 -0.13
CA MET A 2 -1.69 -11.28 0.09
C MET A 2 -2.49 -11.46 1.39
N LEU A 3 -2.93 -12.70 1.70
CA LEU A 3 -3.61 -12.99 2.98
C LEU A 3 -2.72 -12.73 4.20
N ALA A 4 -1.43 -13.07 4.11
CA ALA A 4 -0.48 -12.85 5.21
C ALA A 4 -0.23 -11.34 5.43
N ALA A 5 -0.12 -10.57 4.34
CA ALA A 5 -0.03 -9.12 4.39
C ALA A 5 -1.28 -8.51 5.05
N LEU A 6 -2.49 -8.92 4.64
CA LEU A 6 -3.75 -8.44 5.22
C LEU A 6 -3.87 -8.72 6.72
N ARG A 7 -3.42 -9.90 7.18
CA ARG A 7 -3.43 -10.24 8.62
C ARG A 7 -2.52 -9.34 9.45
N GLN A 8 -1.47 -8.80 8.84
CA GLN A 8 -0.51 -7.92 9.50
C GLN A 8 -0.96 -6.44 9.50
N CYS A 9 -1.90 -6.09 8.62
CA CYS A 9 -2.42 -4.74 8.47
C CYS A 9 -3.45 -4.37 9.55
N ASN A 10 -3.38 -3.11 10.01
CA ASN A 10 -4.49 -2.45 10.69
C ASN A 10 -5.49 -1.89 9.64
N PRO A 11 -6.66 -1.32 10.02
CA PRO A 11 -7.66 -0.89 9.05
C PRO A 11 -7.13 0.06 7.97
N PRO A 12 -6.33 1.12 8.29
CA PRO A 12 -5.75 1.97 7.27
C PRO A 12 -4.84 1.22 6.28
N ARG A 13 -4.01 0.30 6.75
CA ARG A 13 -3.12 -0.46 5.85
C ARG A 13 -3.90 -1.46 4.99
N SER A 14 -4.99 -2.03 5.52
CA SER A 14 -5.88 -2.90 4.75
C SER A 14 -6.60 -2.14 3.64
N ASP A 15 -7.07 -0.92 3.93
CA ASP A 15 -7.71 -0.05 2.95
C ASP A 15 -6.77 0.33 1.80
N VAL A 16 -5.46 0.48 2.06
CA VAL A 16 -4.46 0.64 0.99
C VAL A 16 -4.47 -0.56 0.05
N LEU A 17 -4.43 -1.78 0.59
CA LEU A 17 -4.44 -3.00 -0.24
C LEU A 17 -5.76 -3.16 -1.02
N TYR A 18 -6.90 -2.86 -0.39
CA TYR A 18 -8.19 -2.86 -1.09
C TYR A 18 -8.24 -1.81 -2.20
N SER A 19 -7.73 -0.61 -1.94
CA SER A 19 -7.69 0.47 -2.91
C SER A 19 -6.78 0.15 -4.09
N MET A 20 -5.62 -0.47 -3.84
CA MET A 20 -4.74 -0.96 -4.90
C MET A 20 -5.41 -2.06 -5.73
N ALA A 21 -6.05 -3.04 -5.07
CA ALA A 21 -6.79 -4.11 -5.77
C ALA A 21 -7.92 -3.55 -6.64
N TYR A 22 -8.61 -2.50 -6.19
CA TYR A 22 -9.63 -1.83 -6.99
C TYR A 22 -9.08 -1.17 -8.25
N GLN A 23 -7.88 -0.56 -8.17
CA GLN A 23 -7.27 0.11 -9.32
C GLN A 23 -6.57 -0.86 -10.29
N LEU A 24 -5.86 -1.84 -9.74
CA LEU A 24 -4.96 -2.72 -10.49
C LEU A 24 -5.57 -4.09 -10.80
N GLY A 25 -6.72 -4.42 -10.20
CA GLY A 25 -7.21 -5.78 -10.09
C GLY A 25 -6.43 -6.60 -9.05
N VAL A 26 -6.98 -7.76 -8.69
CA VAL A 26 -6.35 -8.68 -7.74
C VAL A 26 -5.02 -9.21 -8.27
N ASP A 27 -4.96 -9.56 -9.55
CA ASP A 27 -3.73 -10.06 -10.19
C ASP A 27 -2.64 -8.97 -10.25
N GLY A 28 -3.05 -7.73 -10.53
CA GLY A 28 -2.15 -6.57 -10.52
C GLY A 28 -1.57 -6.32 -9.13
N LEU A 29 -2.38 -6.41 -8.07
CA LEU A 29 -1.88 -6.33 -6.69
C LEU A 29 -0.98 -7.53 -6.33
N ALA A 30 -1.34 -8.74 -6.76
CA ALA A 30 -0.56 -9.95 -6.48
C ALA A 30 0.85 -9.91 -7.10
N ALA A 31 1.06 -9.11 -8.15
CA ALA A 31 2.37 -8.86 -8.75
C ALA A 31 3.33 -8.06 -7.83
N PHE A 32 2.83 -7.36 -6.81
CA PHE A 32 3.65 -6.61 -5.82
C PHE A 32 4.26 -7.55 -4.76
N LYS A 33 4.91 -8.63 -5.20
CA LYS A 33 5.41 -9.72 -4.34
C LYS A 33 6.30 -9.22 -3.20
N ASN A 34 7.24 -8.32 -3.51
CA ASN A 34 8.17 -7.77 -2.52
C ASN A 34 7.44 -6.87 -1.49
N THR A 35 6.56 -5.99 -1.96
CA THR A 35 5.74 -5.14 -1.07
C THR A 35 4.88 -6.00 -0.15
N LEU A 36 4.17 -7.00 -0.68
CA LEU A 36 3.32 -7.89 0.11
C LEU A 36 4.14 -8.71 1.13
N LEU A 37 5.35 -9.13 0.78
CA LEU A 37 6.26 -9.81 1.72
C LEU A 37 6.73 -8.87 2.83
N MET A 38 7.11 -7.64 2.50
CA MET A 38 7.50 -6.62 3.50
C MET A 38 6.35 -6.34 4.48
N ILE A 39 5.13 -6.19 3.97
CA ILE A 39 3.92 -6.00 4.80
C ILE A 39 3.72 -7.20 5.71
N ALA A 40 3.78 -8.43 5.18
CA ALA A 40 3.60 -9.64 5.97
C ALA A 40 4.66 -9.80 7.09
N ASN A 41 5.84 -9.23 6.91
CA ASN A 41 6.91 -9.20 7.91
C ASN A 41 6.85 -7.97 8.84
N GLY A 42 5.81 -7.13 8.73
CA GLY A 42 5.67 -5.91 9.53
C GLY A 42 6.57 -4.75 9.11
N ASN A 43 7.33 -4.88 8.01
CA ASN A 43 8.17 -3.81 7.46
C ASN A 43 7.33 -2.85 6.60
N PHE A 44 6.51 -2.03 7.26
CA PHE A 44 5.61 -1.10 6.57
C PHE A 44 6.33 0.08 5.92
N SER A 45 7.43 0.56 6.51
CA SER A 45 8.24 1.63 5.94
C SER A 45 8.89 1.20 4.62
N GLY A 46 9.49 0.00 4.60
CA GLY A 46 10.05 -0.57 3.37
C GLY A 46 8.97 -0.88 2.34
N ALA A 47 7.79 -1.36 2.77
CA ALA A 47 6.66 -1.56 1.88
C ALA A 47 6.23 -0.26 1.19
N ALA A 48 6.15 0.85 1.95
CA ALA A 48 5.81 2.17 1.41
C ALA A 48 6.84 2.66 0.38
N GLU A 49 8.14 2.48 0.65
CA GLU A 49 9.20 2.80 -0.32
C GLU A 49 9.07 1.95 -1.59
N ALA A 50 8.83 0.65 -1.44
CA ALA A 50 8.62 -0.26 -2.57
C ALA A 50 7.38 0.12 -3.40
N MET A 51 6.30 0.57 -2.75
CA MET A 51 5.12 1.10 -3.44
C MET A 51 5.48 2.31 -4.32
N LEU A 52 6.26 3.25 -3.79
CA LEU A 52 6.66 4.47 -4.51
C LEU A 52 7.65 4.22 -5.65
N ALA A 53 8.44 3.15 -5.57
CA ALA A 53 9.36 2.74 -6.64
C ALA A 53 8.66 2.08 -7.84
N SER A 54 7.37 1.75 -7.73
CA SER A 54 6.64 0.99 -8.74
C SER A 54 6.20 1.81 -9.95
N LEU A 55 5.89 1.12 -11.06
CA LEU A 55 5.25 1.76 -12.23
C LEU A 55 3.90 2.39 -11.87
N TRP A 56 3.14 1.76 -10.98
CA TRP A 56 1.86 2.27 -10.49
C TRP A 56 2.00 3.66 -9.86
N ALA A 57 3.08 3.89 -9.10
CA ALA A 57 3.38 5.20 -8.54
C ALA A 57 3.75 6.23 -9.61
N ARG A 58 4.42 5.83 -10.70
CA ARG A 58 4.69 6.75 -11.83
C ARG A 58 3.41 7.13 -12.58
N GLN A 59 2.48 6.19 -12.73
CA GLN A 59 1.22 6.40 -13.44
C GLN A 59 0.21 7.21 -12.62
N THR A 60 0.20 7.05 -11.29
CA THR A 60 -0.76 7.72 -10.39
C THR A 60 -0.08 8.32 -9.14
N PRO A 61 0.83 9.29 -9.31
CA PRO A 61 1.77 9.72 -8.27
C PRO A 61 1.11 10.23 -7.00
N LYS A 62 0.11 11.12 -7.13
CA LYS A 62 -0.59 11.69 -5.95
C LYS A 62 -1.31 10.61 -5.13
N ARG A 63 -1.89 9.60 -5.79
CA ARG A 63 -2.61 8.51 -5.11
C ARG A 63 -1.62 7.57 -4.43
N ALA A 64 -0.57 7.17 -5.14
CA ALA A 64 0.46 6.30 -4.59
C ALA A 64 1.18 6.93 -3.40
N GLN A 65 1.45 8.24 -3.44
CA GLN A 65 2.04 8.98 -2.31
C GLN A 65 1.18 8.91 -1.05
N ARG A 66 -0.12 9.24 -1.14
CA ARG A 66 -1.02 9.15 0.03
C ARG A 66 -1.11 7.74 0.57
N GLN A 67 -1.24 6.75 -0.30
CA GLN A 67 -1.37 5.35 0.14
C GLN A 67 -0.07 4.77 0.70
N ALA A 68 1.08 5.18 0.17
CA ALA A 68 2.37 4.81 0.75
C ALA A 68 2.53 5.42 2.16
N GLU A 69 2.11 6.66 2.36
CA GLU A 69 2.16 7.29 3.68
C GLU A 69 1.19 6.65 4.67
N MET A 70 -0.01 6.30 4.22
CA MET A 70 -0.98 5.53 4.99
C MET A 70 -0.47 4.12 5.32
N MET A 71 0.25 3.48 4.40
CA MET A 71 0.92 2.20 4.66
C MET A 71 1.99 2.35 5.76
N ARG A 72 2.85 3.38 5.63
CA ARG A 72 3.93 3.69 6.56
C ARG A 72 3.41 4.00 7.96
N SER A 73 2.59 5.04 8.08
CA SER A 73 2.07 5.56 9.35
C SER A 73 1.01 4.65 9.98
N GLY A 74 0.23 3.94 9.17
CA GLY A 74 -0.93 3.20 9.64
C GLY A 74 -2.07 4.09 10.14
N THR A 75 -2.18 5.33 9.63
CA THR A 75 -3.25 6.29 9.94
C THR A 75 -3.81 6.91 8.66
N TYR A 76 -4.93 7.65 8.76
CA TYR A 76 -5.53 8.38 7.64
C TYR A 76 -5.01 9.82 7.48
N ALA A 77 -3.92 10.20 8.16
CA ALA A 77 -3.44 11.59 8.21
C ALA A 77 -3.18 12.21 6.82
N SER A 78 -2.66 11.41 5.87
CA SER A 78 -2.38 11.84 4.49
C SER A 78 -3.62 12.27 3.69
N TYR A 79 -4.83 12.01 4.21
CA TYR A 79 -6.09 12.46 3.60
C TYR A 79 -6.67 13.69 4.29
N GLN A 80 -6.21 14.02 5.50
CA GLN A 80 -6.66 15.21 6.23
C GLN A 80 -6.06 16.50 5.66
N GLU A 81 -4.86 16.43 5.08
CA GLU A 81 -4.18 17.57 4.45
C GLU A 81 -4.78 17.99 3.09
N VAL A 82 -5.77 17.24 2.59
CA VAL A 82 -6.42 17.48 1.30
C VAL A 82 -7.81 18.13 1.46
N LEU A 83 -8.27 18.32 2.71
CA LEU A 83 -9.49 19.05 3.07
C LEU A 83 -9.15 20.50 3.43
#